data_AF-A0A428U8E4-F1
#
_entry.id   AF-A0A428U8E4-F1
#
_cell.length_a   1.000
_cell.length_b   1.000
_cell.length_c   1.000
_cell.angle_alpha   90.00
_cell.angle_beta   90.00
_cell.angle_gamma   90.00
#
_symmetry.space_group_name_H-M   'P 1'
#
loop_
_entity.id
_entity.type
_entity.pdbx_description
1 polymer ?
#
loop_
_entity_poly.entity_id
_entity_poly.type
_entity_poly.pdbx_seq_one_letter_code
_entity_poly.pdbx_strand_id
1 'polypeptide(L)'
;MAARPGEENVATLFGDVHYFYSPEDVKPRHHRFDKGSYVYLFEHAGERRCRIEVANQPGSEDQDAFEGFLDQAHVRYSYKQHCMVTLTAPAAPADQNDWHLPTYDPRNENKYHYKLHSVDIYFWTQKDALQFLNGVRRVVPPSLVEVLDEPGPPPQPAPMSSVVQQLENVAISDPQYASSKHSSGAPSFAPPPTAPAPVDRGPGGTRHLCADGVQPGRPRRSGDDTAPREDAASG
;
A
#
# COMPACT_ATOMS: atom_id res chain seq x y z
N MET A 1 -2.63 -18.85 19.34
CA MET A 1 -3.90 -18.47 18.71
C MET A 1 -4.45 -19.68 17.95
N ALA A 2 -5.75 -19.98 18.09
CA ALA A 2 -6.35 -21.21 17.55
C ALA A 2 -7.70 -20.93 16.88
N ALA A 3 -7.99 -21.67 15.80
CA ALA A 3 -9.29 -21.62 15.15
C ALA A 3 -10.40 -22.12 16.09
N ARG A 4 -11.55 -21.46 16.08
CA ARG A 4 -12.75 -21.90 16.81
C ARG A 4 -13.44 -23.04 16.05
N PRO A 5 -14.34 -23.81 16.68
CA PRO A 5 -15.11 -24.83 15.97
C PRO A 5 -15.81 -24.25 14.72
N GLY A 6 -15.61 -24.89 13.56
CA GLY A 6 -16.15 -24.44 12.27
C GLY A 6 -15.30 -23.40 11.54
N GLU A 7 -14.28 -22.84 12.18
CA GLU A 7 -13.32 -21.95 11.54
C GLU A 7 -12.10 -22.69 10.99
N GLU A 8 -11.55 -22.16 9.89
CA GLU A 8 -10.26 -22.55 9.31
C GLU A 8 -9.30 -21.36 9.35
N ASN A 9 -8.04 -21.57 9.75
CA ASN A 9 -7.01 -20.54 9.59
C ASN A 9 -6.60 -20.43 8.13
N VAL A 10 -7.02 -19.36 7.46
CA VAL A 10 -6.75 -19.14 6.04
C VAL A 10 -5.52 -18.27 5.78
N ALA A 11 -5.06 -17.53 6.79
CA ALA A 11 -3.80 -16.82 6.73
C ALA A 11 -3.18 -16.61 8.13
N THR A 12 -1.85 -16.68 8.16
CA THR A 12 -1.00 -16.20 9.27
C THR A 12 0.01 -15.26 8.65
N LEU A 13 -0.14 -13.97 8.91
CA LEU A 13 0.58 -12.88 8.26
C LEU A 13 1.32 -12.03 9.31
N PHE A 14 2.19 -11.15 8.84
CA PHE A 14 2.97 -10.24 9.67
C PHE A 14 2.85 -8.81 9.20
N GLY A 15 2.74 -7.88 10.14
CA GLY A 15 2.67 -6.47 9.85
C GLY A 15 2.88 -5.60 11.08
N ASP A 16 3.08 -4.31 10.83
CA ASP A 16 3.02 -3.29 11.85
C ASP A 16 1.60 -2.73 11.90
N VAL A 17 1.09 -2.40 13.09
CA VAL A 17 -0.33 -2.12 13.29
C VAL A 17 -0.53 -0.82 14.04
N HIS A 18 -1.35 0.07 13.48
CA HIS A 18 -1.73 1.34 14.08
C HIS A 18 -3.20 1.29 14.48
N TYR A 19 -3.44 1.34 15.78
CA TYR A 19 -4.75 1.37 16.41
C TYR A 19 -5.20 2.80 16.66
N PHE A 20 -6.42 3.14 16.27
CA PHE A 20 -7.07 4.41 16.57
C PHE A 20 -8.30 4.17 17.45
N TYR A 21 -8.40 4.88 18.57
CA TYR A 21 -9.51 4.74 19.52
C TYR A 21 -10.60 5.80 19.34
N SER A 22 -10.34 6.78 18.47
CA SER A 22 -11.26 7.87 18.17
C SER A 22 -11.24 8.22 16.68
N PRO A 23 -12.31 8.86 16.17
CA PRO A 23 -12.32 9.48 14.85
C PRO A 23 -11.17 10.46 14.62
N GLU A 24 -10.91 10.75 13.34
CA GLU A 24 -9.80 11.55 12.87
C GLU A 24 -9.83 13.04 13.30
N ASP A 25 -11.02 13.58 13.54
CA ASP A 25 -11.29 14.96 13.93
C ASP A 25 -11.01 15.24 15.42
N VAL A 26 -10.94 14.21 16.26
CA VAL A 26 -10.66 14.35 17.70
C VAL A 26 -9.20 14.70 17.95
N LYS A 27 -8.94 15.71 18.81
CA LYS A 27 -7.60 16.17 19.22
C LYS A 27 -7.50 16.34 20.75
N PRO A 28 -6.44 15.85 21.41
CA PRO A 28 -5.37 15.01 20.86
C PRO A 28 -5.90 13.63 20.43
N ARG A 29 -5.30 13.03 19.39
CA ARG A 29 -5.70 11.70 18.94
C ARG A 29 -5.20 10.65 19.93
N HIS A 30 -6.07 9.75 20.37
CA HIS A 30 -5.67 8.58 21.13
C HIS A 30 -5.41 7.43 20.15
N HIS A 31 -4.17 6.97 20.10
CA HIS A 31 -3.74 5.91 19.20
C HIS A 31 -2.57 5.13 19.78
N ARG A 32 -2.35 3.91 19.26
CA ARG A 32 -1.22 3.05 19.62
C ARG A 32 -0.62 2.44 18.36
N PHE A 33 0.70 2.30 18.31
CA PHE A 33 1.39 1.65 17.19
C PHE A 33 2.21 0.48 17.74
N ASP A 34 2.00 -0.72 17.21
CA ASP A 34 2.77 -1.91 17.52
C ASP A 34 3.51 -2.39 16.27
N LYS A 35 4.78 -2.71 16.45
CA LYS A 35 5.64 -3.22 15.38
C LYS A 35 5.72 -4.74 15.47
N GLY A 36 5.63 -5.43 14.33
CA GLY A 36 5.84 -6.87 14.23
C GLY A 36 4.75 -7.71 14.90
N SER A 37 3.49 -7.35 14.67
CA SER A 37 2.33 -8.12 15.13
C SER A 37 2.03 -9.29 14.20
N TYR A 38 1.50 -10.37 14.78
CA TYR A 38 0.94 -11.47 14.01
C TYR A 38 -0.51 -11.16 13.66
N VAL A 39 -0.88 -11.31 12.40
CA VAL A 39 -2.24 -11.11 11.89
C VAL A 39 -2.79 -12.45 11.43
N TYR A 40 -3.79 -12.96 12.15
CA TYR A 40 -4.47 -14.21 11.82
C TYR A 40 -5.81 -13.91 11.15
N LEU A 41 -6.10 -14.65 10.09
CA LEU A 41 -7.38 -14.61 9.40
C LEU A 41 -8.03 -15.98 9.50
N PHE A 42 -9.22 -16.02 10.08
CA PHE A 42 -10.02 -17.23 10.22
C PHE A 42 -11.29 -17.11 9.39
N GLU A 43 -11.61 -18.17 8.65
CA GLU A 43 -12.79 -18.24 7.81
C GLU A 43 -13.77 -19.28 8.37
N HIS A 44 -15.03 -18.89 8.55
CA HIS A 44 -16.11 -19.82 8.82
C HIS A 44 -17.00 -19.94 7.57
N ALA A 45 -16.70 -20.91 6.70
CA ALA A 45 -17.41 -21.09 5.43
C ALA A 45 -18.93 -21.27 5.59
N GLY A 46 -19.36 -22.00 6.64
CA GLY A 46 -20.78 -22.25 6.92
C GLY A 46 -21.60 -20.98 7.27
N GLU A 47 -21.00 -20.03 7.98
CA GLU A 47 -21.65 -18.76 8.35
C GLU A 47 -21.30 -17.63 7.39
N ARG A 48 -20.36 -17.87 6.45
CA ARG A 48 -19.76 -16.87 5.56
C ARG A 48 -19.17 -15.68 6.34
N ARG A 49 -18.51 -15.98 7.46
CA ARG A 49 -17.90 -14.99 8.34
C ARG A 49 -16.38 -15.10 8.30
N CYS A 50 -15.74 -13.96 8.54
CA CYS A 50 -14.30 -13.89 8.66
C CYS A 50 -13.96 -13.23 9.99
N ARG A 51 -13.14 -13.89 10.80
CA ARG A 51 -12.62 -13.35 12.05
C ARG A 51 -11.17 -12.96 11.85
N ILE A 52 -10.83 -11.74 12.23
CA ILE A 52 -9.44 -11.29 12.33
C ILE A 52 -9.03 -11.35 13.80
N GLU A 53 -7.78 -11.70 14.02
CA GLU A 53 -7.14 -11.60 15.31
C GLU A 53 -5.72 -11.08 15.11
N VAL A 54 -5.34 -10.07 15.89
CA VAL A 54 -4.00 -9.49 15.83
C VAL A 54 -3.36 -9.66 17.20
N ALA A 55 -2.25 -10.39 17.25
CA ALA A 55 -1.47 -10.59 18.46
C ALA A 55 -0.22 -9.71 18.43
N ASN A 56 -0.13 -8.79 19.39
CA ASN A 56 1.02 -7.93 19.58
C ASN A 56 1.98 -8.58 20.58
N GLN A 57 3.28 -8.51 20.28
CA GLN A 57 4.36 -8.98 21.16
C GLN A 57 4.15 -10.40 21.76
N PRO A 58 3.77 -11.42 20.96
CA PRO A 58 3.49 -12.74 21.50
C PRO A 58 4.72 -13.35 22.20
N GLY A 59 4.50 -13.87 23.41
CA GLY A 59 5.54 -14.45 24.25
C GLY A 59 6.26 -13.45 25.17
N SER A 60 5.89 -12.17 25.17
CA SER A 60 6.39 -11.16 26.12
C SER A 60 5.41 -10.90 27.27
N GLU A 61 5.87 -10.17 28.30
CA GLU A 61 5.02 -9.70 29.40
C GLU A 61 4.00 -8.64 28.95
N ASP A 62 4.29 -7.97 27.83
CA ASP A 62 3.45 -6.94 27.21
C ASP A 62 2.51 -7.51 26.14
N GLN A 63 2.41 -8.84 26.03
CA GLN A 63 1.54 -9.49 25.06
C GLN A 63 0.09 -9.05 25.24
N ASP A 64 -0.53 -8.63 24.15
CA ASP A 64 -1.97 -8.44 24.05
C ASP A 64 -2.47 -8.75 22.64
N ALA A 65 -3.78 -8.73 22.48
CA ALA A 65 -4.42 -8.97 21.20
C ALA A 65 -5.76 -8.24 21.14
N PHE A 66 -6.23 -8.00 19.91
CA PHE A 66 -7.64 -7.79 19.66
C PHE A 66 -8.14 -8.83 18.66
N GLU A 67 -9.45 -9.05 18.69
CA GLU A 67 -10.15 -9.81 17.67
C GLU A 67 -11.43 -9.11 17.27
N GLY A 68 -11.97 -9.50 16.13
CA GLY A 68 -13.26 -9.04 15.65
C GLY A 68 -13.66 -9.71 14.35
N PHE A 69 -14.94 -9.59 14.01
CA PHE A 69 -15.44 -10.10 12.73
C PHE A 69 -15.45 -9.01 11.64
N LEU A 70 -15.02 -9.39 10.44
CA LEU A 70 -14.91 -8.51 9.28
C LEU A 70 -16.21 -8.42 8.45
N ASP A 71 -17.22 -9.25 8.77
CA ASP A 71 -18.54 -9.23 8.13
C ASP A 71 -19.40 -8.02 8.54
N GLN A 72 -18.93 -7.23 9.51
CA GLN A 72 -19.56 -5.98 9.98
C GLN A 72 -18.61 -4.78 9.92
N ALA A 73 -17.32 -5.03 9.65
CA ALA A 73 -16.30 -3.99 9.56
C ALA A 73 -16.11 -3.56 8.10
N HIS A 74 -15.73 -2.30 7.89
CA HIS A 74 -15.37 -1.81 6.56
C HIS A 74 -13.89 -2.04 6.32
N VAL A 75 -13.55 -2.71 5.21
CA VAL A 75 -12.18 -3.02 4.79
C VAL A 75 -11.84 -2.16 3.60
N ARG A 76 -10.75 -1.40 3.69
CA ARG A 76 -10.25 -0.56 2.59
C ARG A 76 -8.82 -0.93 2.23
N TYR A 77 -8.57 -1.09 0.93
CA TYR A 77 -7.25 -1.28 0.35
C TYR A 77 -7.07 -0.39 -0.88
N SER A 78 -5.89 0.22 -1.04
CA SER A 78 -5.56 1.00 -2.23
C SER A 78 -4.31 0.45 -2.88
N TYR A 79 -4.34 0.29 -4.20
CA TYR A 79 -3.15 -0.03 -4.98
C TYR A 79 -2.13 1.12 -5.05
N LYS A 80 -2.36 2.29 -4.44
CA LYS A 80 -1.30 3.28 -4.19
C LYS A 80 -0.52 3.01 -2.90
N GLN A 81 -1.11 2.24 -1.98
CA GLN A 81 -0.53 1.86 -0.69
C GLN A 81 -0.52 0.34 -0.58
N HIS A 82 0.30 -0.29 -1.42
CA HIS A 82 0.30 -1.74 -1.69
C HIS A 82 0.41 -2.67 -0.48
N CYS A 83 0.93 -2.18 0.64
CA CYS A 83 1.13 -2.96 1.86
C CYS A 83 0.15 -2.62 2.97
N MET A 84 -0.74 -1.65 2.78
CA MET A 84 -1.61 -1.14 3.83
C MET A 84 -3.06 -1.57 3.63
N VAL A 85 -3.68 -2.09 4.69
CA VAL A 85 -5.12 -2.32 4.76
C VAL A 85 -5.67 -1.56 5.95
N THR A 86 -6.72 -0.77 5.73
CA THR A 86 -7.48 -0.10 6.80
C THR A 86 -8.72 -0.92 7.13
N LEU A 87 -8.95 -1.14 8.41
CA LEU A 87 -10.17 -1.72 8.96
C LEU A 87 -10.89 -0.65 9.79
N THR A 88 -12.16 -0.38 9.50
CA THR A 88 -13.01 0.48 10.34
C THR A 88 -13.96 -0.40 11.12
N ALA A 89 -13.93 -0.29 12.44
CA ALA A 89 -14.74 -1.09 13.34
C ALA A 89 -16.25 -0.78 13.18
N PRO A 90 -17.13 -1.77 13.42
CA PRO A 90 -18.56 -1.55 13.39
C PRO A 90 -19.02 -0.58 14.49
N ALA A 91 -20.06 0.21 14.18
CA ALA A 91 -20.68 1.09 15.16
C ALA A 91 -21.24 0.31 16.37
N ALA A 92 -21.82 -0.87 16.11
CA ALA A 92 -22.33 -1.80 17.12
C ALA A 92 -21.78 -3.21 16.85
N PRO A 93 -20.66 -3.61 17.46
CA PRO A 93 -20.15 -4.99 17.34
C PRO A 93 -21.10 -5.99 18.00
N ALA A 94 -21.08 -7.24 17.52
CA ALA A 94 -21.93 -8.31 18.04
C ALA A 94 -21.56 -8.73 19.48
N ASP A 95 -20.26 -8.78 19.79
CA ASP A 95 -19.75 -8.96 21.15
C ASP A 95 -19.24 -7.61 21.69
N GLN A 96 -19.42 -7.36 22.98
CA GLN A 96 -18.91 -6.16 23.65
C GLN A 96 -17.38 -6.15 23.74
N ASN A 97 -16.71 -7.30 23.66
CA ASN A 97 -15.25 -7.38 23.70
C ASN A 97 -14.59 -7.36 22.32
N ASP A 98 -15.35 -7.59 21.25
CA ASP A 98 -14.85 -7.49 19.88
C ASP A 98 -14.38 -6.05 19.61
N TRP A 99 -13.30 -5.90 18.85
CA TRP A 99 -12.73 -4.60 18.50
C TRP A 99 -12.30 -3.77 19.71
N HIS A 100 -11.80 -4.39 20.77
CA HIS A 100 -11.20 -3.70 21.90
C HIS A 100 -9.74 -4.08 22.06
N LEU A 101 -8.92 -3.11 22.47
CA LEU A 101 -7.51 -3.34 22.79
C LEU A 101 -7.17 -2.69 24.14
N PRO A 102 -6.44 -3.39 25.03
CA PRO A 102 -6.02 -2.79 26.28
C PRO A 102 -4.92 -1.74 26.02
N THR A 103 -5.16 -0.50 26.39
CA THR A 103 -4.19 0.60 26.27
C THR A 103 -4.26 1.52 27.47
N TYR A 104 -3.16 2.22 27.72
CA TYR A 104 -3.16 3.31 28.69
C TYR A 104 -4.04 4.47 28.23
N ASP A 105 -4.67 5.14 29.19
CA ASP A 105 -5.37 6.39 28.97
C ASP A 105 -4.41 7.47 28.43
N PRO A 106 -4.91 8.57 27.84
CA PRO A 106 -4.05 9.62 27.30
C PRO A 106 -3.13 10.30 28.34
N ARG A 107 -3.38 10.11 29.65
CA ARG A 107 -2.53 10.60 30.75
C ARG A 107 -1.50 9.58 31.20
N ASN A 108 -1.57 8.37 30.64
CA ASN A 108 -0.73 7.22 30.98
C ASN A 108 -0.83 6.79 32.46
N GLU A 109 -2.02 6.93 33.07
CA GLU A 109 -2.26 6.61 34.48
C GLU A 109 -2.91 5.23 34.67
N ASN A 110 -3.87 4.89 33.81
CA ASN A 110 -4.65 3.66 33.94
C ASN A 110 -4.74 2.92 32.60
N LYS A 111 -4.77 1.58 32.65
CA LYS A 111 -4.97 0.72 31.48
C LYS A 111 -6.43 0.30 31.40
N TYR A 112 -7.10 0.60 30.28
CA TYR A 112 -8.48 0.19 30.02
C TYR A 112 -8.58 -0.55 28.68
N HIS A 113 -9.67 -1.30 28.49
CA HIS A 113 -10.02 -1.89 27.20
C HIS A 113 -10.78 -0.85 26.39
N TYR A 114 -10.08 -0.18 25.48
CA TYR A 114 -10.68 0.84 24.64
C TYR A 114 -11.25 0.22 23.37
N LYS A 115 -12.44 0.70 22.99
CA LYS A 115 -13.02 0.38 21.69
C LYS A 115 -12.14 0.96 20.59
N LEU A 116 -11.80 0.13 19.62
CA LEU A 116 -11.14 0.53 18.40
C LEU A 116 -12.15 1.22 17.49
N HIS A 117 -11.76 2.37 16.95
CA HIS A 117 -12.47 3.04 15.87
C HIS A 117 -12.00 2.50 14.52
N SER A 118 -10.69 2.43 14.32
CA SER A 118 -10.07 1.92 13.10
C SER A 118 -8.68 1.35 13.38
N VAL A 119 -8.23 0.48 12.49
CA VAL A 119 -6.93 -0.18 12.54
C VAL A 119 -6.30 -0.11 11.16
N ASP A 120 -5.10 0.44 11.06
CA ASP A 120 -4.28 0.34 9.86
C ASP A 120 -3.25 -0.76 10.04
N ILE A 121 -3.24 -1.73 9.12
CA ILE A 121 -2.29 -2.84 9.11
C ILE A 121 -1.33 -2.61 7.95
N TYR A 122 -0.06 -2.42 8.28
CA TYR A 122 1.05 -2.31 7.34
C TYR A 122 1.74 -3.67 7.23
N PHE A 123 1.25 -4.49 6.30
CA PHE A 123 1.89 -5.78 6.00
C PHE A 123 3.32 -5.57 5.51
N TRP A 124 4.21 -6.49 5.83
CA TRP A 124 5.62 -6.37 5.41
C TRP A 124 5.80 -6.53 3.90
N THR A 125 4.91 -7.27 3.25
CA THR A 125 4.93 -7.43 1.80
C THR A 125 3.56 -7.19 1.18
N GLN A 126 3.56 -6.73 -0.08
CA GLN A 126 2.33 -6.60 -0.86
C GLN A 126 1.64 -7.95 -1.05
N LYS A 127 2.42 -9.04 -1.16
CA LYS A 127 1.86 -10.39 -1.30
C LYS A 127 0.98 -10.74 -0.10
N ASP A 128 1.42 -10.41 1.10
CA ASP A 128 0.68 -10.67 2.34
C ASP A 128 -0.59 -9.81 2.41
N ALA A 129 -0.51 -8.54 2.03
CA ALA A 129 -1.67 -7.66 1.95
C ALA A 129 -2.73 -8.18 0.95
N LEU A 130 -2.30 -8.66 -0.22
CA LEU A 130 -3.18 -9.25 -1.22
C LEU A 130 -3.74 -10.61 -0.74
N GLN A 131 -2.95 -11.42 -0.04
CA GLN A 131 -3.43 -12.67 0.56
C GLN A 131 -4.54 -12.41 1.58
N PHE A 132 -4.35 -11.41 2.44
CA PHE A 132 -5.38 -10.95 3.38
C PHE A 132 -6.66 -10.52 2.63
N LEU A 133 -6.53 -9.58 1.69
CA LEU A 133 -7.66 -9.03 0.94
C LEU A 133 -8.43 -10.11 0.17
N ASN A 134 -7.74 -11.06 -0.45
CA ASN A 134 -8.37 -12.17 -1.16
C ASN A 134 -9.14 -13.09 -0.20
N GLY A 135 -8.58 -13.38 0.99
CA GLY A 135 -9.28 -14.12 2.04
C GLY A 135 -10.58 -13.44 2.44
N VAL A 136 -10.54 -12.12 2.69
CA VAL A 136 -11.71 -11.30 3.04
C VAL A 136 -12.76 -11.30 1.93
N ARG A 137 -12.36 -11.03 0.68
CA ARG A 137 -13.28 -10.92 -0.48
C ARG A 137 -14.08 -12.20 -0.76
N ARG A 138 -13.64 -13.37 -0.31
CA ARG A 138 -14.37 -14.64 -0.51
C ARG A 138 -15.64 -14.73 0.33
N VAL A 139 -15.63 -14.13 1.52
CA VAL A 139 -16.70 -14.34 2.53
C VAL A 139 -17.42 -13.06 2.93
N VAL A 140 -16.72 -11.93 2.96
CA VAL A 140 -17.30 -10.64 3.36
C VAL A 140 -18.11 -10.05 2.19
N PRO A 141 -19.32 -9.48 2.45
CA PRO A 141 -20.09 -8.79 1.43
C PRO A 141 -19.28 -7.71 0.70
N PRO A 142 -19.37 -7.61 -0.65
CA PRO A 142 -18.62 -6.61 -1.41
C PRO A 142 -18.88 -5.16 -0.99
N SER A 143 -20.04 -4.85 -0.41
CA SER A 143 -20.38 -3.52 0.11
C SER A 143 -19.54 -3.07 1.30
N LEU A 144 -18.85 -4.00 1.96
CA LEU A 144 -17.96 -3.72 3.08
C LEU A 144 -16.47 -3.73 2.67
N VAL A 145 -16.18 -3.97 1.38
CA VAL A 145 -14.81 -4.07 0.87
C VAL A 145 -14.60 -3.02 -0.21
N GLU A 146 -13.88 -1.95 0.13
CA GLU A 146 -13.50 -0.88 -0.78
C GLU A 146 -12.09 -1.13 -1.32
N VAL A 147 -11.97 -1.26 -2.63
CA VAL A 147 -10.67 -1.39 -3.31
C VAL A 147 -10.48 -0.26 -4.30
N LEU A 148 -9.44 0.53 -4.07
CA LEU A 148 -9.14 1.75 -4.79
C LEU A 148 -7.93 1.57 -5.70
N ASP A 149 -7.93 2.30 -6.82
CA ASP A 149 -6.82 2.36 -7.77
C ASP A 149 -6.45 1.01 -8.42
N GLU A 150 -7.41 0.08 -8.52
CA GLU A 150 -7.16 -1.25 -9.11
C GLU A 150 -6.60 -1.11 -10.53
N PRO A 151 -5.43 -1.72 -10.82
CA PRO A 151 -4.85 -1.64 -12.15
C PRO A 151 -5.83 -2.22 -13.16
N GLY A 152 -5.99 -1.50 -14.29
CA GLY A 152 -6.85 -1.96 -15.37
C GLY A 152 -6.46 -3.38 -15.81
N PRO A 153 -7.42 -4.16 -16.35
CA PRO A 153 -7.10 -5.48 -16.87
C PRO A 153 -5.92 -5.38 -17.84
N PRO A 154 -4.98 -6.34 -17.80
CA PRO A 154 -3.86 -6.32 -18.74
C PRO A 154 -4.42 -6.18 -20.15
N PRO A 155 -3.82 -5.34 -21.01
CA PRO A 155 -4.30 -5.16 -22.37
C PRO A 155 -4.41 -6.54 -23.00
N GLN A 156 -5.63 -6.92 -23.40
CA GLN A 156 -5.80 -8.16 -24.15
C GLN A 156 -4.89 -8.07 -25.37
N PRO A 157 -4.11 -9.11 -25.68
CA PRO A 157 -3.35 -9.11 -26.92
C PRO A 157 -4.34 -8.79 -28.04
N ALA A 158 -4.10 -7.66 -28.73
CA ALA A 158 -4.92 -7.26 -29.85
C ALA A 158 -5.08 -8.49 -30.77
N PRO A 159 -6.28 -8.78 -31.30
CA PRO A 159 -6.44 -9.90 -32.22
C PRO A 159 -5.46 -9.68 -33.36
N MET A 160 -4.35 -10.43 -33.34
CA MET A 160 -3.35 -10.36 -34.41
C MET A 160 -4.11 -10.75 -35.66
N SER A 161 -4.23 -9.80 -36.59
CA SER A 161 -4.82 -10.08 -37.89
C SER A 161 -4.09 -11.27 -38.49
N SER A 162 -4.81 -12.26 -38.99
CA SER A 162 -4.23 -13.48 -39.58
C SER A 162 -3.20 -13.17 -40.66
N VAL A 163 -3.30 -12.00 -41.28
CA VAL A 163 -2.34 -11.48 -42.26
C VAL A 163 -1.01 -11.09 -41.60
N VAL A 164 -1.03 -10.46 -40.43
CA VAL A 164 0.18 -10.10 -39.67
C VAL A 164 0.89 -11.37 -39.20
N GLN A 165 0.15 -12.35 -38.70
CA GLN A 165 0.69 -13.65 -38.31
C GLN A 165 1.25 -14.46 -39.50
N GLN A 166 0.62 -14.36 -40.68
CA GLN A 166 1.14 -14.95 -41.91
C GLN A 166 2.41 -14.24 -42.39
N LEU A 167 2.49 -12.90 -42.29
CA LEU A 167 3.68 -12.14 -42.67
C LEU A 167 4.87 -12.43 -41.73
N GLU A 168 4.62 -12.57 -40.42
CA GLU A 168 5.63 -13.01 -39.44
C GLU A 168 6.16 -14.40 -39.79
N ASN A 169 5.27 -15.36 -40.09
CA ASN A 169 5.67 -16.71 -40.49
C ASN A 169 6.44 -16.71 -41.82
N VAL A 170 6.06 -15.86 -42.78
CA VAL A 170 6.78 -15.71 -44.06
C VAL A 170 8.18 -15.15 -43.83
N ALA A 171 8.35 -14.15 -42.95
CA ALA A 171 9.65 -13.59 -42.61
C ALA A 171 10.58 -14.57 -41.88
N ILE A 172 10.03 -15.53 -41.12
CA ILE A 172 10.80 -16.59 -40.44
C ILE A 172 11.13 -17.74 -41.41
N SER A 173 10.28 -18.00 -42.40
CA SER A 173 10.42 -19.13 -43.33
C SER A 173 11.24 -18.82 -44.59
N ASP A 174 11.88 -17.64 -44.67
CA ASP A 174 12.68 -17.27 -45.84
C ASP A 174 13.81 -18.30 -46.09
N PRO A 175 13.79 -19.02 -47.22
CA PRO A 175 14.78 -20.06 -47.53
C PRO A 175 16.22 -19.54 -47.65
N GLN A 176 16.42 -18.22 -47.76
CA GLN A 176 17.77 -17.65 -47.87
C GLN A 176 18.61 -17.82 -46.58
N TYR A 177 17.97 -18.03 -45.42
CA TYR A 177 18.67 -18.31 -44.15
C TYR A 177 18.68 -19.79 -43.74
N ALA A 178 17.97 -20.68 -44.45
CA ALA A 178 17.85 -22.10 -44.09
C ALA A 178 18.92 -23.01 -44.72
N SER A 179 19.84 -22.48 -45.53
CA SER A 179 20.97 -23.23 -46.09
C SER A 179 22.30 -22.78 -45.50
N SER A 180 22.63 -23.24 -44.30
CA SER A 180 24.01 -23.59 -43.94
C SER A 180 24.06 -24.33 -42.59
N LYS A 181 23.89 -25.66 -42.65
CA LYS A 181 24.49 -26.56 -41.66
C LYS A 181 25.67 -27.27 -42.33
N HIS A 182 26.90 -26.93 -41.95
CA HIS A 182 27.82 -27.86 -41.27
C HIS A 182 29.25 -27.30 -41.07
N SER A 183 29.69 -27.42 -39.81
CA SER A 183 31.04 -27.72 -39.29
C SER A 183 32.22 -26.73 -39.38
N SER A 184 32.83 -26.56 -38.20
CA SER A 184 34.25 -26.36 -37.86
C SER A 184 34.79 -24.92 -37.74
N GLY A 185 35.34 -24.63 -36.55
CA GLY A 185 36.30 -23.53 -36.31
C GLY A 185 35.74 -22.29 -35.62
N ALA A 186 36.05 -22.12 -34.33
CA ALA A 186 36.15 -20.78 -33.72
C ALA A 186 37.56 -20.21 -33.98
N PRO A 187 37.87 -18.90 -33.79
CA PRO A 187 37.01 -17.72 -33.68
C PRO A 187 37.48 -16.56 -34.62
N SER A 188 36.85 -15.38 -34.46
CA SER A 188 37.29 -14.03 -34.87
C SER A 188 36.70 -13.49 -36.16
N PHE A 189 35.96 -12.37 -36.07
CA PHE A 189 35.92 -11.19 -36.96
C PHE A 189 34.96 -10.17 -36.30
N ALA A 190 35.52 -9.15 -35.64
CA ALA A 190 35.63 -7.76 -36.09
C ALA A 190 34.37 -6.91 -35.79
N PRO A 191 34.47 -5.83 -34.99
CA PRO A 191 33.35 -4.94 -34.72
C PRO A 191 32.97 -4.09 -35.95
N PRO A 192 31.69 -3.67 -36.08
CA PRO A 192 31.23 -2.86 -37.19
C PRO A 192 31.86 -1.44 -37.19
N PRO A 193 32.10 -0.84 -38.36
CA PRO A 193 32.75 0.45 -38.47
C PRO A 193 31.84 1.60 -38.00
N THR A 194 32.45 2.50 -37.22
CA THR A 194 31.91 3.78 -36.78
C THR A 194 31.61 4.68 -37.99
N ALA A 195 30.38 5.17 -38.12
CA ALA A 195 30.03 6.17 -39.12
C ALA A 195 30.65 7.54 -38.76
N PRO A 196 31.23 8.28 -39.72
CA PRO A 196 31.84 9.58 -39.49
C PRO A 196 30.78 10.69 -39.29
N ALA A 197 31.06 11.59 -38.35
CA ALA A 197 30.29 12.80 -38.12
C ALA A 197 30.37 13.77 -39.31
N PRO A 198 29.27 14.44 -39.69
CA PRO A 198 29.32 15.48 -40.71
C PRO A 198 29.92 16.77 -40.13
N VAL A 199 31.08 17.15 -40.66
CA VAL A 199 31.64 18.49 -40.61
C VAL A 199 31.21 19.23 -41.87
N ASP A 200 30.47 20.33 -41.71
CA ASP A 200 30.47 21.40 -42.72
C ASP A 200 30.58 22.76 -42.04
N ARG A 201 31.33 23.65 -42.68
CA ARG A 201 32.04 24.78 -42.06
C ARG A 201 31.63 26.10 -42.70
N GLY A 202 30.79 26.85 -42.00
CA GLY A 202 30.80 28.32 -41.89
C GLY A 202 30.15 29.15 -43.01
N PRO A 203 30.21 30.51 -42.93
CA PRO A 203 30.66 31.35 -41.83
C PRO A 203 29.67 32.49 -41.46
N GLY A 204 29.90 33.11 -40.29
CA GLY A 204 29.58 34.52 -40.07
C GLY A 204 28.47 34.84 -39.08
N GLY A 205 28.85 35.59 -38.04
CA GLY A 205 27.99 36.66 -37.53
C GLY A 205 27.33 36.45 -36.17
N THR A 206 27.82 37.25 -35.22
CA THR A 206 27.04 37.94 -34.16
C THR A 206 26.78 37.23 -32.82
N ARG A 207 27.69 37.56 -31.88
CA ARG A 207 27.52 37.86 -30.44
C ARG A 207 26.09 37.93 -29.87
N HIS A 208 25.86 37.25 -28.74
CA HIS A 208 25.40 37.79 -27.44
C HIS A 208 25.37 36.64 -26.40
N LEU A 209 26.32 36.61 -25.46
CA LEU A 209 26.20 37.13 -24.08
C LEU A 209 25.11 36.47 -23.25
N CYS A 210 25.58 35.71 -22.26
CA CYS A 210 24.85 35.00 -21.23
C CYS A 210 23.83 35.90 -20.53
N ALA A 211 22.61 35.40 -20.35
CA ALA A 211 21.63 36.02 -19.49
C ALA A 211 21.97 35.69 -18.03
N ASP A 212 22.36 36.76 -17.33
CA ASP A 212 22.53 36.86 -15.89
C ASP A 212 21.37 36.29 -15.09
N GLY A 213 21.74 35.61 -14.00
CA GLY A 213 20.83 35.22 -12.94
C GLY A 213 20.30 36.46 -12.21
N VAL A 214 18.99 36.47 -11.98
CA VAL A 214 18.34 37.39 -11.03
C VAL A 214 17.46 36.55 -10.09
N GLN A 215 17.95 36.38 -8.86
CA GLN A 215 17.12 36.46 -7.66
C GLN A 215 17.45 37.83 -7.03
N PRO A 216 16.48 38.59 -6.48
CA PRO A 216 16.01 38.29 -5.12
C PRO A 216 14.57 38.72 -4.80
N GLY A 217 14.03 38.25 -3.68
CA GLY A 217 12.82 38.86 -3.11
C GLY A 217 12.13 38.09 -1.98
N ARG A 218 12.78 37.97 -0.80
CA ARG A 218 12.07 37.73 0.47
C ARG A 218 11.37 39.02 0.91
N PRO A 219 10.11 38.98 1.37
CA PRO A 219 9.57 40.02 2.23
C PRO A 219 9.95 39.76 3.69
N ARG A 220 10.20 40.87 4.38
CA ARG A 220 10.69 41.00 5.76
C ARG A 220 9.60 40.71 6.80
N ARG A 221 10.07 40.27 7.97
CA ARG A 221 9.43 40.48 9.28
C ARG A 221 9.27 41.98 9.55
N SER A 222 8.09 42.37 10.02
CA SER A 222 7.83 43.57 10.84
C SER A 222 7.03 43.10 12.05
N GLY A 223 7.51 43.43 13.24
CA GLY A 223 6.82 43.19 14.51
C GLY A 223 6.01 44.39 14.98
N ASP A 224 5.05 44.11 15.85
CA ASP A 224 4.73 44.75 17.15
C ASP A 224 3.41 44.10 17.60
N ASP A 225 3.35 43.50 18.80
CA ASP A 225 2.86 44.14 20.04
C ASP A 225 1.36 44.49 19.89
N THR A 226 0.40 43.98 20.66
CA THR A 226 0.24 44.16 22.11
C THR A 226 -0.85 43.21 22.64
N ALA A 227 -0.63 42.58 23.79
CA ALA A 227 -1.67 41.94 24.60
C ALA A 227 -2.46 42.99 25.39
N PRO A 228 -3.68 42.69 25.87
CA PRO A 228 -3.90 42.94 27.29
C PRO A 228 -4.56 41.78 28.04
N ARG A 229 -4.29 41.87 29.34
CA ARG A 229 -4.64 41.01 30.47
C ARG A 229 -6.14 40.86 30.70
N GLU A 230 -6.43 39.77 31.41
CA GLU A 230 -7.60 39.55 32.26
C GLU A 230 -7.84 40.68 33.27
N ASP A 231 -9.12 40.99 33.53
CA ASP A 231 -9.72 41.30 34.83
C ASP A 231 -11.25 41.10 34.64
N ALA A 232 -11.86 40.06 35.21
CA ALA A 232 -12.39 39.98 36.57
C ALA A 232 -13.71 40.75 36.81
N ALA A 233 -14.74 39.95 37.12
CA ALA A 233 -15.77 40.15 38.16
C ALA A 233 -16.87 41.24 38.02
N SER A 234 -18.10 40.72 38.15
CA SER A 234 -19.18 41.16 39.06
C SER A 234 -19.62 42.63 39.09
N GLY A 235 -20.93 42.83 38.84
CA GLY A 235 -21.68 44.00 39.33
C GLY A 235 -22.53 44.66 38.26
#